data_AF-A0A645F5M5-F1
#
_entry.id   AF-A0A645F5M5-F1
#
_cell.length_a   1.000
_cell.length_b   1.000
_cell.length_c   1.000
_cell.angle_alpha   90.00
_cell.angle_beta   90.00
_cell.angle_gamma   90.00
#
_symmetry.space_group_name_H-M   'P 1'
#
loop_
_entity.id
_entity.type
_entity.pdbx_description
1 polymer ?
#
loop_
_entity_poly.entity_id
_entity_poly.type
_entity_poly.pdbx_seq_one_letter_code
_entity_poly.pdbx_strand_id
1 'polypeptide(L)'
;MSPVPIRLPKTEAALEGGMLGEELIEKGCAAISEELTPRKSAAWRKKMAANLLRSFLLEVQAAEARRVRLPDDIPGEERSGPRRLKG
;
A
#
# COMPACT_ATOMS: atom_id res chain seq x y z
N MET A 1 10.83 9.56 17.28
CA MET A 1 9.69 9.26 18.18
C MET A 1 9.60 10.37 19.21
N SER A 2 8.46 11.07 19.21
CA SER A 2 8.15 12.25 20.02
C SER A 2 7.68 11.87 21.43
N PRO A 3 7.80 12.75 22.44
CA PRO A 3 7.19 12.54 23.76
C PRO A 3 5.65 12.47 23.73
N VAL A 4 5.03 12.84 22.62
CA VAL A 4 3.58 12.71 22.37
C VAL A 4 3.34 11.91 21.08
N PRO A 5 2.17 11.28 20.91
CA PRO A 5 1.77 10.71 19.62
C PRO A 5 1.81 11.79 18.53
N ILE A 6 2.37 11.46 17.37
CA ILE A 6 2.50 12.38 16.24
C ILE A 6 2.15 11.65 14.95
N ARG A 7 1.67 12.42 13.97
CA ARG A 7 1.66 12.00 12.56
C ARG A 7 3.05 12.16 11.95
N LEU A 8 3.27 11.46 10.85
CA LEU A 8 4.53 11.44 10.10
C LEU A 8 4.27 11.98 8.69
N PRO A 9 4.06 13.30 8.52
CA PRO A 9 3.62 13.90 7.26
C PRO A 9 4.56 13.64 6.08
N LYS A 10 5.87 13.51 6.31
CA LYS A 10 6.81 13.20 5.20
C LYS A 10 6.64 11.76 4.74
N THR A 11 6.45 10.84 5.68
CA THR A 11 6.15 9.44 5.40
C THR A 11 4.83 9.29 4.66
N GLU A 12 3.80 10.02 5.09
CA GLU A 12 2.48 10.03 4.45
C GLU A 12 2.57 10.55 3.01
N ALA A 13 3.21 11.71 2.81
CA ALA A 13 3.42 12.28 1.49
C ALA A 13 4.26 11.38 0.56
N ALA A 14 5.16 10.55 1.11
CA ALA A 14 5.93 9.59 0.33
C ALA A 14 5.07 8.44 -0.22
N LEU A 15 3.97 8.12 0.46
CA LEU A 15 3.03 7.04 0.11
C LEU A 15 1.87 7.52 -0.77
N GLU A 16 1.43 8.76 -0.61
CA GLU A 16 0.29 9.33 -1.34
C GLU A 16 0.46 9.26 -2.87
N GLY A 17 -0.61 8.84 -3.55
CA GLY A 17 -0.65 8.72 -5.02
C GLY A 17 0.21 7.60 -5.62
N GLY A 18 0.98 6.87 -4.80
CA GLY A 18 1.79 5.75 -5.24
C GLY A 18 0.99 4.47 -5.48
N MET A 19 1.44 3.64 -6.43
CA MET A 19 0.88 2.31 -6.63
C MET A 19 1.38 1.36 -5.53
N LEU A 20 0.46 0.65 -4.88
CA LEU A 20 0.79 -0.28 -3.80
C LEU A 20 1.60 -1.48 -4.34
N GLY A 21 2.91 -1.45 -4.09
CA GLY A 21 3.88 -2.45 -4.53
C GLY A 21 5.18 -2.36 -3.74
N GLU A 22 6.13 -3.25 -4.04
CA GLU A 22 7.42 -3.34 -3.34
C GLU A 22 8.17 -2.00 -3.31
N GLU A 23 8.23 -1.30 -4.45
CA GLU A 23 8.87 0.02 -4.55
C GLU A 23 8.27 1.05 -3.58
N LEU A 24 6.94 1.13 -3.50
CA LEU A 24 6.25 2.06 -2.60
C LEU A 24 6.49 1.70 -1.13
N ILE A 25 6.52 0.40 -0.83
CA ILE A 25 6.79 -0.10 0.53
C ILE A 25 8.20 0.32 0.97
N GLU A 26 9.20 0.09 0.13
CA GLU A 26 10.59 0.47 0.46
C GLU A 26 10.75 1.99 0.55
N LYS A 27 10.10 2.76 -0.33
CA LYS A 27 10.05 4.22 -0.25
C LYS A 27 9.46 4.70 1.08
N GLY A 28 8.34 4.11 1.52
CA GLY A 28 7.74 4.42 2.82
C GLY A 28 8.66 4.06 4.00
N CYS A 29 9.34 2.91 3.93
CA CYS A 29 10.28 2.46 4.95
C CYS A 29 11.51 3.37 5.07
N ALA A 30 11.99 3.92 3.96
CA ALA A 30 13.04 4.93 3.96
C ALA A 30 12.54 6.24 4.61
N ALA A 31 11.38 6.74 4.17
CA ALA A 31 10.82 7.99 4.66
C ALA A 31 10.55 7.99 6.17
N ILE A 32 9.97 6.90 6.72
CA ILE A 32 9.72 6.77 8.16
C ILE A 32 11.00 6.72 8.97
N SER A 33 12.05 6.09 8.42
CA SER A 33 13.36 5.99 9.07
C SER A 33 14.08 7.33 9.09
N GLU A 34 13.91 8.17 8.07
CA GLU A 34 14.46 9.53 8.01
C GLU A 34 13.71 10.50 8.92
N GLU A 35 12.38 10.48 8.90
CA GLU A 35 11.53 11.42 9.64
C GLU A 35 11.59 11.19 11.16
N LEU A 36 11.75 9.94 11.60
CA LEU A 36 11.82 9.64 13.01
C LEU A 36 13.16 10.08 13.63
N THR A 37 13.07 10.87 14.71
CA THR A 37 14.23 11.30 15.53
C THR A 37 14.12 10.79 16.98
N PRO A 38 14.14 9.47 17.24
CA PRO A 38 14.10 8.91 18.59
C PRO A 38 15.36 9.24 19.41
N ARG A 39 15.18 9.64 20.68
CA ARG A 39 16.29 9.99 21.58
C ARG A 39 17.08 8.81 22.14
N LYS A 40 16.45 7.64 22.30
CA LYS A 40 17.06 6.41 22.83
C LYS A 40 16.90 5.28 21.83
N SER A 41 17.90 4.41 21.74
CA SER A 41 17.92 3.23 20.86
C SER A 41 17.54 3.57 19.43
N ALA A 42 18.15 4.62 18.86
CA ALA A 42 17.64 5.27 17.67
C ALA A 42 17.56 4.33 16.46
N ALA A 43 18.64 3.59 16.19
CA ALA A 43 18.70 2.61 15.11
C ALA A 43 17.62 1.53 15.27
N TRP A 44 17.46 0.97 16.47
CA TRP A 44 16.44 -0.05 16.75
C TRP A 44 15.03 0.50 16.56
N ARG A 45 14.72 1.69 17.08
CA ARG A 45 13.38 2.29 16.96
C ARG A 45 13.03 2.66 15.52
N LYS A 46 14.00 3.14 14.73
CA LYS A 46 13.83 3.38 13.29
C LYS A 46 13.52 2.07 12.56
N LYS A 47 14.33 1.03 12.80
CA LYS A 47 14.13 -0.31 12.22
C LYS A 47 12.75 -0.89 12.59
N MET A 48 12.36 -0.77 13.86
CA MET A 48 11.04 -1.22 14.33
C MET A 48 9.90 -0.51 13.61
N ALA A 49 9.96 0.83 13.49
CA ALA A 49 8.92 1.59 12.81
C ALA A 49 8.82 1.25 11.31
N ALA A 50 9.96 1.11 10.62
CA ALA A 50 9.99 0.67 9.23
C ALA A 50 9.40 -0.74 9.06
N ASN A 51 9.72 -1.67 9.96
CA ASN A 51 9.15 -3.01 9.92
C ASN A 51 7.64 -3.01 10.15
N LEU A 52 7.12 -2.20 11.09
CA LEU A 52 5.69 -2.07 11.32
C LEU A 52 4.96 -1.51 10.08
N LEU A 53 5.53 -0.49 9.43
CA LEU A 53 4.98 0.04 8.19
C LEU A 53 5.00 -1.00 7.07
N ARG A 54 6.11 -1.73 6.90
CA ARG A 54 6.23 -2.81 5.91
C ARG A 54 5.16 -3.89 6.14
N SER A 55 5.03 -4.38 7.36
CA SER A 55 4.02 -5.40 7.72
C SER A 55 2.61 -4.91 7.40
N PHE A 56 2.27 -3.67 7.79
CA PHE A 56 0.97 -3.09 7.50
C PHE A 56 0.68 -3.01 6.00
N LEU A 57 1.62 -2.49 5.20
CA LEU A 57 1.40 -2.34 3.76
C LEU A 57 1.31 -3.69 3.04
N LEU A 58 2.08 -4.69 3.46
CA LEU A 58 1.96 -6.06 2.96
C LEU A 58 0.62 -6.69 3.31
N GLU A 59 0.11 -6.46 4.53
CA GLU A 59 -1.22 -6.92 4.93
C GLU A 59 -2.33 -6.27 4.10
N VAL A 60 -2.23 -4.96 3.86
CA VAL A 60 -3.16 -4.23 2.98
C VAL A 60 -3.10 -4.78 1.56
N GLN A 61 -1.90 -4.97 1.01
CA GLN A 61 -1.71 -5.53 -0.34
C GLN A 61 -2.32 -6.93 -0.46
N ALA A 62 -2.11 -7.79 0.53
CA ALA A 62 -2.69 -9.12 0.57
C ALA A 62 -4.22 -9.08 0.70
N ALA A 63 -4.77 -8.13 1.46
CA ALA A 63 -6.22 -7.95 1.59
C ALA A 63 -6.86 -7.48 0.29
N GLU A 64 -6.24 -6.53 -0.41
CA GLU A 64 -6.70 -6.07 -1.73
C GLU A 64 -6.66 -7.20 -2.77
N ALA A 65 -5.60 -8.01 -2.79
CA ALA A 65 -5.51 -9.17 -3.68
C ALA A 65 -6.63 -10.20 -3.42
N ARG A 66 -7.08 -10.36 -2.16
CA ARG A 66 -8.22 -11.24 -1.83
C ARG A 66 -9.56 -10.65 -2.26
N ARG A 67 -9.71 -9.32 -2.24
CA ARG A 67 -10.92 -8.63 -2.71
C ARG A 67 -11.11 -8.73 -4.22
N VAL A 68 -10.02 -8.80 -4.98
CA VAL A 68 -10.03 -8.83 -6.46
C VAL A 68 -10.20 -10.25 -7.04
N ARG A 69 -10.57 -11.25 -6.23
CA ARG A 69 -10.99 -12.54 -6.80
C ARG A 69 -12.33 -12.37 -7.53
N LEU A 70 -12.26 -12.12 -8.85
CA LEU A 70 -13.33 -12.49 -9.76
C LEU A 70 -13.52 -14.01 -9.65
N PRO A 71 -14.75 -14.53 -9.49
CA PRO A 71 -15.00 -15.96 -9.57
C PRO A 71 -14.46 -16.49 -10.90
N ASP A 72 -13.81 -17.66 -10.89
CA ASP A 72 -13.38 -18.36 -12.11
C ASP A 72 -14.57 -18.71 -13.04
N ASP A 73 -15.79 -18.54 -12.53
CA ASP A 73 -17.06 -18.91 -13.16
C ASP A 73 -17.80 -17.75 -13.84
N ILE A 74 -17.19 -16.61 -14.17
CA ILE A 74 -17.88 -15.62 -15.02
C ILE A 74 -17.93 -16.23 -16.43
N PRO A 75 -19.09 -16.75 -16.90
CA PRO A 75 -19.18 -17.23 -18.27
C PRO A 75 -19.01 -15.99 -19.12
N GLY A 76 -18.05 -16.03 -20.06
CA GLY A 76 -17.81 -14.90 -20.96
C GLY A 76 -19.14 -14.46 -21.55
N GLU A 77 -19.60 -13.27 -21.18
CA GLU A 77 -20.76 -12.65 -21.79
C GLU A 77 -20.47 -12.63 -23.29
N GLU A 78 -21.18 -13.49 -24.04
CA GLU A 78 -21.24 -13.38 -25.48
C GLU A 78 -21.70 -11.95 -25.75
N ARG A 79 -20.76 -11.11 -26.20
CA ARG A 79 -21.07 -9.78 -26.70
C ARG A 79 -21.98 -9.96 -27.90
N SER A 80 -23.28 -10.06 -27.64
CA SER A 80 -24.34 -9.97 -28.63
C SER A 80 -24.37 -8.52 -29.10
N GLY A 81 -23.44 -8.21 -30.01
CA GLY A 81 -23.47 -6.96 -30.74
C GLY A 81 -24.78 -6.86 -31.53
N PRO A 82 -25.32 -5.64 -31.74
CA PRO A 82 -26.61 -5.47 -32.41
C PRO A 82 -26.57 -6.10 -33.80
N ARG A 83 -27.50 -7.03 -34.07
CA ARG A 83 -27.73 -7.55 -35.43
C ARG A 83 -28.04 -6.35 -36.32
N ARG A 84 -27.16 -6.07 -37.29
CA ARG A 84 -27.49 -5.15 -38.37
C ARG A 84 -28.73 -5.70 -39.08
N LEU A 85 -29.86 -5.03 -38.90
CA LEU A 85 -31.02 -5.21 -39.76
C LEU A 85 -30.61 -4.72 -41.14
N LYS A 86 -30.52 -5.65 -42.11
CA LYS A 86 -30.49 -5.29 -43.52
C LYS A 86 -31.88 -4.80 -43.90
N GLY A 87 -31.97 -3.50 -44.19
CA GLY A 87 -33.04 -2.86 -44.96
C GLY A 87 -32.40 -2.10 -46.10
#